data_AF-A0A660E1V6-F1
#
_entry.id   AF-A0A660E1V6-F1
#
_cell.length_a   1.000
_cell.length_b   1.000
_cell.length_c   1.000
_cell.angle_alpha   90.00
_cell.angle_beta   90.00
_cell.angle_gamma   90.00
#
_symmetry.space_group_name_H-M   'P 1'
#
loop_
_entity.id
_entity.type
_entity.pdbx_description
1 polymer ?
#
loop_
_entity_poly.entity_id
_entity_poly.type
_entity_poly.pdbx_seq_one_letter_code
_entity_poly.pdbx_strand_id
1 'polypeptide(L)'
;MQSELAFEDELIEYLTQIGGSKQWNYVPEIKTNADLWANVKHILERNNKWLKKSLSETEFAQVKQVINVIRLPYEAGQHYGSNETITD
;
A
#
# COMPACT_ATOMS: atom_id res chain seq x y z
N MET A 1 -9.94 16.68 -26.78
CA MET A 1 -8.83 16.20 -25.95
C MET A 1 -9.30 16.30 -24.52
N GLN A 2 -9.53 15.18 -23.83
CA GLN A 2 -9.70 15.24 -22.37
C GLN A 2 -8.37 15.72 -21.76
N SER A 3 -8.44 16.52 -20.70
CA SER A 3 -7.25 16.87 -19.93
C SER A 3 -6.78 15.67 -19.12
N GLU A 4 -5.48 15.59 -18.83
CA GLU A 4 -4.91 14.59 -17.92
C GLU A 4 -5.65 14.55 -16.57
N LEU A 5 -6.07 15.71 -16.06
CA LEU A 5 -6.84 15.80 -14.82
C LEU A 5 -8.20 15.10 -14.91
N ALA A 6 -8.94 15.31 -16.00
CA ALA A 6 -10.24 14.67 -16.18
C ALA A 6 -10.11 13.15 -16.33
N PHE A 7 -9.01 12.70 -16.94
CA PHE A 7 -8.69 11.28 -17.05
C PHE A 7 -8.31 10.66 -15.69
N GLU A 8 -7.52 11.37 -14.87
CA GLU A 8 -7.15 10.93 -13.52
C GLU A 8 -8.40 10.72 -12.63
N ASP A 9 -9.34 11.67 -12.65
CA ASP A 9 -10.58 11.58 -11.87
C ASP A 9 -11.43 10.36 -12.29
N GLU A 10 -11.58 10.13 -13.60
CA GLU A 10 -12.30 8.98 -14.14
C GLU A 10 -11.64 7.64 -13.75
N LEU A 11 -10.30 7.59 -13.77
CA LEU A 11 -9.55 6.40 -13.38
C LEU A 11 -9.70 6.09 -11.88
N ILE A 12 -9.65 7.12 -11.02
CA ILE A 12 -9.86 6.97 -9.58
C ILE A 12 -11.27 6.43 -9.30
N GLU A 13 -12.29 6.98 -9.96
CA GLU A 13 -13.68 6.50 -9.83
C GLU A 13 -13.80 5.04 -10.26
N TYR A 14 -13.25 4.67 -11.42
CA TYR A 14 -13.28 3.31 -11.91
C TYR A 14 -12.63 2.31 -10.93
N LEU A 15 -11.41 2.61 -10.45
CA LEU A 15 -10.65 1.74 -9.55
C LEU A 15 -11.30 1.57 -8.17
N THR A 16 -11.99 2.62 -7.68
CA THR A 16 -12.60 2.61 -6.34
C THR A 16 -14.04 2.07 -6.35
N GLN A 17 -14.76 2.15 -7.46
CA GLN A 17 -16.19 1.84 -7.51
C GLN A 17 -16.57 0.68 -8.44
N ILE A 18 -15.88 0.47 -9.57
CA ILE A 18 -16.45 -0.28 -10.72
C ILE A 18 -15.68 -1.57 -11.05
N GLY A 19 -14.46 -1.76 -10.53
CA GLY A 19 -13.58 -2.90 -10.83
C GLY A 19 -13.99 -4.29 -10.30
N GLY A 20 -15.28 -4.60 -10.12
CA GLY A 20 -15.82 -5.94 -9.77
C GLY A 20 -15.46 -6.50 -8.39
N SER A 21 -14.36 -6.02 -7.81
CA SER A 21 -13.96 -6.17 -6.42
C SER A 21 -13.34 -4.82 -6.02
N LYS A 22 -13.85 -4.19 -4.96
CA LYS A 22 -13.31 -2.91 -4.48
C LYS A 22 -11.90 -3.12 -3.93
N GLN A 23 -10.91 -3.14 -4.81
CA GLN A 23 -9.50 -3.44 -4.47
C GLN A 23 -8.74 -2.20 -4.03
N TRP A 24 -9.12 -1.03 -4.54
CA TRP A 24 -8.38 0.20 -4.33
C TRP A 24 -9.16 1.18 -3.45
N ASN A 25 -8.46 1.75 -2.48
CA ASN A 25 -8.95 2.86 -1.67
C ASN A 25 -8.15 4.11 -2.01
N TYR A 26 -8.80 5.14 -2.51
CA TYR A 26 -8.15 6.41 -2.81
C TYR A 26 -7.99 7.23 -1.53
N VAL A 27 -6.76 7.71 -1.28
CA VAL A 27 -6.35 8.38 -0.04
C VAL A 27 -5.63 9.70 -0.39
N PRO A 28 -6.37 10.77 -0.75
CA PRO A 28 -5.80 12.01 -1.28
C PRO A 28 -4.92 12.79 -0.29
N GLU A 29 -4.99 12.47 1.00
CA GLU A 29 -4.20 13.08 2.06
C GLU A 29 -2.76 12.59 2.13
N ILE A 30 -2.43 11.42 1.55
CA ILE A 30 -1.05 10.92 1.50
C ILE A 30 -0.29 11.67 0.42
N LYS A 31 0.48 12.69 0.83
CA LYS A 31 1.24 13.55 -0.10
C LYS A 31 2.74 13.54 0.17
N THR A 32 3.16 13.05 1.33
CA THR A 32 4.57 12.98 1.73
C THR A 32 5.01 11.55 2.05
N ASN A 33 6.32 11.32 2.06
CA ASN A 33 6.89 10.06 2.50
C ASN A 33 6.53 9.74 3.97
N ALA A 34 6.39 10.78 4.81
CA ALA A 34 5.96 10.63 6.19
C ALA A 34 4.51 10.12 6.28
N ASP A 35 3.60 10.67 5.48
CA ASP A 35 2.20 10.22 5.40
C ASP A 35 2.12 8.76 4.92
N LEU A 36 2.94 8.40 3.93
CA LEU A 36 3.01 7.03 3.43
C LEU A 36 3.45 6.05 4.52
N TRP A 37 4.50 6.37 5.28
CA TRP A 37 4.94 5.53 6.39
C TRP A 37 3.92 5.44 7.52
N ALA A 38 3.19 6.53 7.81
CA ALA A 38 2.11 6.51 8.78
C ALA A 38 0.98 5.58 8.32
N ASN A 39 0.63 5.61 7.03
CA ASN A 39 -0.35 4.71 6.45
C ASN A 39 0.11 3.24 6.48
N VAL A 40 1.37 2.96 6.14
CA VAL A 40 1.95 1.60 6.26
C VAL A 40 1.86 1.09 7.70
N LYS A 41 2.21 1.93 8.68
CA LYS A 41 2.07 1.57 10.11
C LYS A 41 0.64 1.23 10.46
N HIS A 42 -0.31 2.09 10.06
CA HIS A 42 -1.73 1.89 10.35
C HIS A 42 -2.27 0.58 9.76
N ILE A 43 -1.97 0.31 8.49
CA ILE A 43 -2.40 -0.92 7.81
C ILE A 43 -1.77 -2.15 8.47
N LEU A 44 -0.47 -2.09 8.79
CA LEU A 44 0.25 -3.17 9.45
C LEU A 44 -0.38 -3.50 10.81
N GLU A 45 -0.64 -2.49 11.64
CA GLU A 45 -1.25 -2.68 12.95
C GLU A 45 -2.67 -3.25 12.85
N ARG A 46 -3.48 -2.73 11.93
CA ARG A 46 -4.86 -3.20 11.70
C ARG A 46 -4.91 -4.66 11.25
N ASN A 47 -4.00 -5.08 10.38
CA ASN A 47 -4.00 -6.43 9.81
C ASN A 47 -3.42 -7.47 10.78
N ASN A 48 -2.60 -7.06 11.76
CA ASN A 48 -2.00 -7.95 12.74
C ASN A 48 -2.79 -7.97 14.06
N LYS A 49 -3.91 -8.70 14.06
CA LYS A 49 -4.83 -8.84 15.22
C LYS A 49 -4.20 -9.41 16.50
N TRP A 50 -2.99 -9.94 16.42
CA TRP A 50 -2.23 -10.52 17.53
C TRP A 50 -1.33 -9.50 18.24
N LEU A 51 -1.20 -8.29 17.70
CA LEU A 51 -0.50 -7.20 18.38
C LEU A 51 -1.27 -6.81 19.64
N LYS A 52 -0.62 -6.95 20.80
CA LYS A 52 -1.19 -6.57 22.11
C LYS A 52 -1.18 -5.05 22.34
N LYS A 53 -0.38 -4.32 21.57
CA LYS A 53 -0.18 -2.86 21.63
C LYS A 53 0.23 -2.36 20.24
N SER A 54 0.01 -1.09 19.97
CA SER A 54 0.61 -0.42 18.81
C SER A 54 2.14 -0.45 18.89
N LEU A 55 2.78 -0.42 17.73
CA LEU A 55 4.23 -0.39 17.62
C LEU A 55 4.74 0.97 18.11
N SER A 56 5.76 0.95 18.94
CA SER A 56 6.57 2.14 19.23
C SER A 56 7.30 2.61 17.98
N GLU A 57 7.82 3.84 18.00
CA GLU A 57 8.61 4.37 16.90
C GLU A 57 9.85 3.52 16.60
N THR A 58 10.52 3.02 17.64
CA THR A 58 11.69 2.15 17.51
C THR A 58 11.33 0.78 16.92
N GLU A 59 10.24 0.15 17.37
CA GLU A 59 9.76 -1.11 16.80
C GLU A 59 9.38 -0.93 15.33
N PHE A 60 8.71 0.17 14.98
CA PHE A 60 8.34 0.45 13.60
C PHE A 60 9.56 0.84 12.73
N ALA A 61 10.60 1.45 13.29
CA ALA A 61 11.83 1.75 12.56
C ALA A 61 12.52 0.47 12.04
N GLN A 62 12.45 -0.64 12.78
CA GLN A 62 12.95 -1.94 12.32
C GLN A 62 12.19 -2.44 11.09
N VAL A 63 10.86 -2.26 11.06
CA VAL A 63 10.03 -2.56 9.87
C VAL A 63 10.47 -1.73 8.66
N LYS A 64 10.69 -0.42 8.86
CA LYS A 64 11.18 0.46 7.79
C LYS A 64 12.53 -0.01 7.24
N GLN A 65 13.44 -0.47 8.10
CA GLN A 65 14.74 -0.99 7.68
C GLN A 65 14.59 -2.22 6.78
N VAL A 66 13.73 -3.18 7.14
CA VAL A 66 13.49 -4.38 6.33
C VAL A 66 12.94 -4.01 4.94
N ILE A 67 11.95 -3.13 4.89
CA ILE A 67 11.33 -2.70 3.62
C ILE A 67 12.33 -1.94 2.75
N ASN A 68 13.13 -1.04 3.34
CA ASN A 68 14.12 -0.24 2.59
C ASN A 68 15.32 -1.04 2.06
N VAL A 69 15.52 -2.28 2.53
CA VAL A 69 16.57 -3.17 2.01
C VAL A 69 16.15 -3.83 0.69
N ILE A 70 14.86 -3.78 0.33
CA ILE A 70 14.36 -4.23 -0.98
C ILE A 70 14.82 -3.22 -2.04
N ARG A 71 15.82 -3.58 -2.85
CA ARG A 71 16.56 -2.62 -3.70
C ARG A 71 16.05 -2.59 -5.13
N LEU A 72 15.47 -3.69 -5.61
CA LEU A 72 15.03 -3.81 -7.00
C LEU A 72 13.51 -3.95 -7.09
N PRO A 73 12.84 -3.32 -8.07
CA PRO A 73 11.42 -3.55 -8.34
C PRO A 73 11.06 -5.03 -8.48
N TYR A 74 11.99 -5.84 -9.02
CA TYR A 74 11.87 -7.30 -9.08
C TYR A 74 11.84 -7.96 -7.69
N GLU A 75 12.71 -7.55 -6.77
CA GLU A 75 12.74 -8.08 -5.40
C GLU A 75 11.47 -7.71 -4.63
N ALA A 76 10.94 -6.50 -4.86
CA ALA A 76 9.63 -6.10 -4.33
C ALA A 76 8.54 -7.02 -4.88
N GLY A 77 8.50 -7.22 -6.20
CA GLY A 77 7.55 -8.12 -6.86
C GLY A 77 7.60 -9.56 -6.34
N GLN A 78 8.78 -10.12 -6.05
CA GLN A 78 8.92 -11.47 -5.48
C GLN A 78 8.31 -11.60 -4.06
N HIS A 79 8.46 -10.56 -3.24
CA HIS A 79 7.91 -10.54 -1.88
C HIS A 79 6.39 -10.30 -1.85
N TYR A 80 5.83 -9.65 -2.87
CA TYR A 80 4.38 -9.40 -3.00
C TYR A 80 3.64 -10.49 -3.80
N GLY A 81 4.27 -11.05 -4.84
CA GLY A 81 3.66 -12.02 -5.78
C GLY A 81 3.70 -13.48 -5.31
N SER A 82 4.37 -13.80 -4.20
CA SER A 82 4.39 -15.16 -3.65
C SER A 82 3.06 -15.61 -3.02
N ASN A 83 2.04 -14.74 -2.99
CA ASN A 83 0.66 -15.09 -2.62
C ASN A 83 -0.27 -15.36 -3.83
N GLU A 84 0.24 -15.23 -5.06
CA GLU A 84 -0.48 -15.65 -6.27
C GLU A 84 0.19 -16.89 -6.85
N THR A 85 -0.02 -18.04 -6.20
CA THR A 85 0.01 -19.31 -6.94
C THR A 85 -1.18 -19.27 -7.91
N ILE A 86 -0.93 -18.68 -9.08
CA ILE A 86 -1.69 -18.99 -10.29
C ILE A 86 -1.31 -20.43 -10.62
N THR A 87 -2.11 -21.38 -10.14
CA THR A 87 -2.18 -22.69 -10.78
C THR A 87 -2.87 -22.48 -12.12
N ASP A 88 -2.15 -22.82 -13.20
CA ASP A 88 -2.68 -22.94 -14.56
C ASP A 88 -3.99 -23.73 -14.62
#